data_AF-D7KTU1-F1
#
_entry.id   AF-D7KTU1-F1
#
_cell.length_a   1.000
_cell.length_b   1.000
_cell.length_c   1.000
_cell.angle_alpha   90.00
_cell.angle_beta   90.00
_cell.angle_gamma   90.00
#
_symmetry.space_group_name_H-M   'P 1'
#
loop_
_entity.id
_entity.type
_entity.pdbx_description
1 polymer ?
#
loop_
_entity_poly.entity_id
_entity_poly.type
_entity_poly.pdbx_seq_one_letter_code
_entity_poly.pdbx_strand_id
1 'polypeptide(L)'
;MFDVKALYVGKELWRETLSLQSGSRVYKLEGVKSNSCYEVKISYPASIPARFSLKLLKNREMGLKLNQMRRLLNTEKLMFKVESFEEVNNKAGLNVLVTVEPEGIVAIPNSKERSIIIYNIVCEEQLMGIPYSSWSVVILVALCLVVAL
;
A
#
# COMPACT_ATOMS: atom_id res chain seq x y z
N MET A 1 6.64 -16.69 12.25
CA MET A 1 5.37 -16.86 11.52
C MET A 1 4.83 -15.46 11.26
N PHE A 2 4.66 -15.03 10.01
CA PHE A 2 4.17 -13.69 9.73
C PHE A 2 2.71 -13.57 10.16
N ASP A 3 2.36 -12.49 10.84
CA ASP A 3 0.96 -12.12 11.10
C ASP A 3 0.30 -11.79 9.75
N VAL A 4 -0.74 -12.54 9.39
CA VAL A 4 -1.47 -12.39 8.12
C VAL A 4 -2.78 -11.69 8.40
N LYS A 5 -2.99 -10.53 7.79
CA LYS A 5 -4.21 -9.72 7.96
C LYS A 5 -4.88 -9.48 6.60
N ALA A 6 -6.21 -9.47 6.56
CA ALA A 6 -6.94 -9.16 5.34
C ALA A 6 -6.92 -7.65 5.05
N LEU A 7 -6.66 -7.26 3.81
CA LEU A 7 -6.76 -5.89 3.29
C LEU A 7 -7.74 -5.90 2.11
N TYR A 8 -8.93 -5.37 2.34
CA TYR A 8 -9.97 -5.26 1.32
C TYR A 8 -9.71 -4.07 0.39
N VAL A 9 -9.85 -4.27 -0.92
CA VAL A 9 -9.79 -3.19 -1.90
C VAL A 9 -10.82 -2.11 -1.54
N GLY A 10 -10.38 -0.84 -1.56
CA GLY A 10 -11.19 0.34 -1.24
C GLY A 10 -11.41 0.58 0.26
N LYS A 11 -10.89 -0.28 1.14
CA LYS A 11 -11.01 -0.12 2.59
C LYS A 11 -9.66 0.15 3.24
N GLU A 12 -9.50 1.34 3.78
CA GLU A 12 -8.31 1.73 4.54
C GLU A 12 -8.29 1.07 5.92
N LEU A 13 -7.13 0.52 6.29
CA LEU A 13 -6.83 0.08 7.64
C LEU A 13 -6.09 1.21 8.36
N TRP A 14 -6.66 1.65 9.47
CA TRP A 14 -6.19 2.82 10.22
C TRP A 14 -5.39 2.41 11.44
N ARG A 15 -4.32 3.17 11.73
CA ARG A 15 -3.53 3.05 12.97
C ARG A 15 -2.98 1.65 13.20
N GLU A 16 -2.55 0.99 12.14
CA GLU A 16 -1.82 -0.26 12.22
C GLU A 16 -0.48 -0.04 12.94
N THR A 17 -0.01 -1.05 13.65
CA THR A 17 1.25 -0.98 14.40
C THR A 17 2.24 -2.06 13.95
N LEU A 18 3.51 -1.69 13.84
CA LEU A 18 4.64 -2.59 13.61
C LEU A 18 5.81 -2.23 14.54
N SER A 19 6.63 -3.23 14.89
CA SER A 19 7.92 -2.97 15.53
C SER A 19 8.80 -2.16 14.59
N LEU A 20 9.39 -1.07 15.06
CA LEU A 20 10.31 -0.27 14.23
C LEU A 20 11.62 -1.04 13.97
N GLN A 21 12.08 -1.84 14.93
CA GLN A 21 13.27 -2.68 14.80
C GLN A 21 12.93 -3.95 14.02
N SER A 22 12.86 -3.84 12.69
CA SER A 22 12.65 -4.96 11.75
C SER A 22 11.25 -5.59 11.80
N GLY A 23 10.21 -4.77 11.99
CA GLY A 23 8.82 -5.23 11.91
C GLY A 23 8.44 -5.66 10.49
N SER A 24 7.63 -6.70 10.40
CA SER A 24 7.03 -7.12 9.14
C SER A 24 5.61 -7.67 9.34
N ARG A 25 4.75 -7.44 8.35
CA ARG A 25 3.38 -7.98 8.32
C ARG A 25 2.98 -8.31 6.89
N VAL A 26 2.21 -9.38 6.73
CA VAL A 26 1.66 -9.78 5.44
C VAL A 26 0.19 -9.39 5.39
N TYR A 27 -0.18 -8.68 4.34
CA TYR A 27 -1.57 -8.34 4.04
C TYR A 27 -2.07 -9.18 2.88
N LYS A 28 -3.11 -10.00 3.11
CA LYS A 28 -3.81 -10.72 2.05
C LYS A 28 -4.79 -9.76 1.39
N LEU A 29 -4.64 -9.55 0.08
CA LEU A 29 -5.51 -8.67 -0.68
C LEU A 29 -6.83 -9.39 -1.00
N GLU A 30 -7.94 -8.81 -0.59
CA GLU A 30 -9.28 -9.35 -0.82
C GLU A 30 -10.13 -8.37 -1.62
N GLY A 31 -11.01 -8.88 -2.49
CA GLY A 31 -11.83 -8.07 -3.39
C GLY A 31 -11.11 -7.58 -4.66
N VAL A 32 -9.96 -8.17 -5.00
CA VAL A 32 -9.27 -7.92 -6.26
C VAL A 32 -10.03 -8.51 -7.45
N LYS A 33 -10.05 -7.79 -8.57
CA LYS A 33 -10.69 -8.15 -9.83
C LYS A 33 -9.61 -8.42 -10.88
N SER A 34 -9.92 -9.29 -11.84
CA SER A 34 -9.07 -9.51 -13.00
C SER A 34 -9.01 -8.29 -13.93
N ASN A 35 -7.96 -8.20 -14.73
CA ASN A 35 -7.73 -7.14 -15.72
C ASN A 35 -7.85 -5.71 -15.14
N SER A 36 -7.45 -5.53 -13.89
CA SER A 36 -7.55 -4.27 -13.16
C SER A 36 -6.19 -3.87 -12.58
N CYS A 37 -5.94 -2.56 -12.49
CA CYS A 37 -4.74 -2.00 -11.89
C CYS A 37 -5.02 -1.63 -10.43
N TYR A 38 -4.05 -1.88 -9.57
CA TYR A 38 -4.17 -1.64 -8.14
C TYR A 38 -2.97 -0.88 -7.61
N GLU A 39 -3.22 -0.17 -6.52
CA GLU A 39 -2.25 0.65 -5.84
C GLU A 39 -2.36 0.46 -4.34
N VAL A 40 -1.29 -0.01 -3.72
CA VAL A 40 -1.17 -0.11 -2.27
C VAL A 40 -0.35 1.08 -1.79
N LYS A 41 -0.89 1.80 -0.80
CA LYS A 41 -0.27 2.97 -0.21
C LYS A 41 -0.10 2.75 1.28
N ILE A 42 1.04 3.20 1.81
CA ILE A 42 1.27 3.33 3.24
C ILE A 42 1.55 4.79 3.55
N SER A 43 0.92 5.31 4.61
CA SER A 43 1.22 6.61 5.19
C SER A 43 1.60 6.46 6.67
N TYR A 44 2.60 7.20 7.10
CA TYR A 44 3.09 7.18 8.48
C TYR A 44 3.57 8.57 8.92
N PRO A 45 3.66 8.84 10.24
CA PRO A 45 4.10 10.14 10.75
C PRO A 45 5.53 10.49 10.32
N ALA A 46 5.70 11.69 9.74
CA ALA A 46 7.00 12.23 9.33
C ALA A 46 8.00 12.43 10.48
N SER A 47 7.51 12.49 11.74
CA SER A 47 8.33 12.71 12.93
C SER A 47 9.10 11.48 13.39
N ILE A 48 8.83 10.30 12.80
CA ILE A 48 9.51 9.05 13.13
C ILE A 48 10.31 8.66 11.89
N PRO A 49 11.65 8.65 11.97
CA PRO A 49 12.46 8.41 10.80
C PRO A 49 12.50 6.89 10.55
N ALA A 50 11.74 6.46 9.55
CA ALA A 50 11.47 5.05 9.29
C ALA A 50 11.32 4.83 7.78
N ARG A 51 11.77 3.66 7.33
CA ARG A 51 11.68 3.22 5.95
C ARG A 51 10.73 2.05 5.84
N PHE A 52 9.62 2.26 5.16
CA PHE A 52 8.73 1.17 4.78
C PHE A 52 9.17 0.55 3.44
N SER A 53 8.84 -0.71 3.24
CA SER A 53 8.99 -1.38 1.96
C SER A 53 7.83 -2.33 1.71
N LEU A 54 7.27 -2.23 0.50
CA LEU A 54 6.13 -3.00 0.02
C LEU A 54 6.59 -4.01 -1.04
N LYS A 55 6.33 -5.30 -0.82
CA LYS A 55 6.62 -6.35 -1.81
C LYS A 55 5.36 -7.12 -2.14
N LEU A 56 5.04 -7.23 -3.43
CA LEU A 56 3.96 -8.11 -3.88
C LEU A 56 4.44 -9.56 -3.84
N LEU A 57 3.68 -10.42 -3.19
CA LEU A 57 3.93 -11.85 -3.11
C LEU A 57 2.85 -12.59 -3.89
N LYS A 58 3.26 -13.28 -4.97
CA LYS A 58 2.40 -14.12 -5.80
C LYS A 58 2.78 -15.58 -5.56
N ASN A 59 1.82 -16.43 -5.17
CA ASN A 59 2.04 -17.87 -5.03
C ASN A 59 3.17 -18.31 -4.07
N ARG A 60 3.34 -17.62 -2.92
CA ARG A 60 4.39 -17.87 -1.90
C ARG A 60 5.85 -17.79 -2.39
N GLU A 61 6.08 -17.74 -3.69
CA GLU A 61 7.35 -17.45 -4.31
C GLU A 61 7.49 -15.93 -4.47
N MET A 62 8.66 -15.38 -4.13
CA MET A 62 8.97 -13.96 -4.37
C MET A 62 9.12 -13.76 -5.87
N GLY A 63 7.99 -13.65 -6.58
CA GLY A 63 7.97 -13.27 -7.98
C GLY A 63 8.55 -11.88 -8.13
N LEU A 64 9.83 -11.82 -8.52
CA LEU A 64 10.58 -10.62 -8.87
C LEU A 64 10.04 -10.00 -10.17
N LYS A 65 8.76 -9.63 -10.23
CA LYS A 65 8.35 -8.55 -11.12
C LYS A 65 8.61 -7.27 -10.34
N LEU A 66 9.61 -6.53 -10.81
CA LEU A 66 10.08 -5.26 -10.28
C LEU A 66 8.92 -4.24 -10.39
N ASN A 67 7.95 -4.33 -9.49
CA ASN A 67 6.89 -3.35 -9.37
C ASN A 67 7.57 -2.03 -9.07
N GLN A 68 7.28 -1.02 -9.90
CA GLN A 68 7.93 0.27 -9.86
C GLN A 68 7.59 0.98 -8.54
N MET A 69 8.35 0.70 -7.49
CA MET A 69 8.26 1.41 -6.21
C MET A 69 8.77 2.82 -6.45
N ARG A 70 7.90 3.80 -6.25
CA ARG A 70 8.27 5.21 -6.25
C ARG A 70 8.12 5.73 -4.83
N ARG A 71 9.22 6.19 -4.24
CA ARG A 71 9.21 6.86 -2.94
C ARG A 71 8.66 8.27 -3.11
N LEU A 72 7.60 8.60 -2.37
CA LEU A 72 7.04 9.95 -2.33
C LEU A 72 7.06 10.43 -0.87
N LEU A 73 8.04 11.25 -0.51
CA LEU A 73 8.23 11.76 0.87
C LEU A 73 8.15 10.63 1.92
N ASN A 74 7.09 10.62 2.73
CA ASN A 74 6.80 9.63 3.78
C ASN A 74 5.61 8.74 3.39
N THR A 75 5.46 8.47 2.09
CA THR A 75 4.46 7.58 1.52
C THR A 75 5.15 6.58 0.63
N GLU A 76 4.99 5.30 0.96
CA GLU A 76 5.45 4.20 0.11
C GLU A 76 4.27 3.72 -0.74
N LYS A 77 4.52 3.54 -2.03
CA LYS A 77 3.50 3.20 -3.02
C LYS A 77 3.95 2.02 -3.88
N LEU A 78 3.10 1.01 -3.96
CA LEU A 78 3.27 -0.18 -4.78
C LEU A 78 2.13 -0.25 -5.78
N MET A 79 2.46 -0.20 -7.07
CA MET A 79 1.49 -0.40 -8.17
C MET A 79 1.68 -1.78 -8.78
N PHE A 80 0.56 -2.47 -9.04
CA PHE A 80 0.57 -3.74 -9.73
C PHE A 80 -0.69 -3.93 -10.57
N LYS A 81 -0.62 -4.78 -11.59
CA LYS A 81 -1.74 -5.14 -12.44
C LYS A 81 -2.08 -6.61 -12.23
N VAL A 82 -3.37 -6.92 -12.16
CA VAL A 82 -3.87 -8.30 -12.15
C VAL A 82 -4.33 -8.61 -13.56
N GLU A 83 -3.70 -9.59 -14.21
CA GLU A 83 -3.91 -9.86 -15.64
C GLU A 83 -4.96 -10.96 -15.86
N SER A 84 -5.01 -12.00 -15.01
CA SER A 84 -5.87 -13.16 -15.24
C SER A 84 -6.74 -13.54 -14.04
N PHE A 85 -7.86 -14.20 -14.31
CA PHE A 85 -8.74 -14.78 -13.29
C PHE A 85 -8.05 -15.89 -12.47
N GLU A 86 -7.07 -16.57 -13.05
CA GLU A 86 -6.29 -17.59 -12.33
C GLU A 86 -5.45 -16.97 -11.21
N GLU A 87 -4.98 -15.74 -11.37
CA GLU A 87 -4.28 -15.00 -10.29
C GLU A 87 -5.20 -14.68 -9.12
N VAL A 88 -6.47 -14.41 -9.41
CA VAL A 88 -7.50 -14.09 -8.41
C VAL A 88 -7.99 -15.35 -7.69
N ASN A 89 -8.19 -16.45 -8.44
CA ASN A 89 -8.75 -17.71 -7.92
C ASN A 89 -7.70 -18.66 -7.32
N ASN A 90 -6.41 -18.32 -7.38
CA ASN A 90 -5.37 -19.16 -6.82
C ASN A 90 -5.52 -19.26 -5.30
N LYS A 91 -5.45 -20.48 -4.74
CA LYS A 91 -5.65 -20.76 -3.30
C LYS A 91 -4.69 -19.96 -2.40
N ALA A 92 -3.54 -19.55 -2.90
CA ALA A 92 -2.55 -18.75 -2.18
C ALA A 92 -2.90 -17.25 -2.07
N GLY A 93 -3.77 -16.73 -2.95
CA GLY A 93 -4.16 -15.32 -3.03
C GLY A 93 -3.02 -14.36 -3.40
N LEU A 94 -3.36 -13.11 -3.67
CA LEU A 94 -2.38 -12.01 -3.73
C LEU A 94 -2.09 -11.51 -2.33
N ASN A 95 -0.81 -11.38 -1.99
CA ASN A 95 -0.38 -10.85 -0.70
C ASN A 95 0.59 -9.70 -0.88
N VAL A 96 0.62 -8.79 0.08
CA VAL A 96 1.60 -7.69 0.17
C VAL A 96 2.36 -7.84 1.47
N LEU A 97 3.67 -8.02 1.36
CA LEU A 97 4.58 -7.95 2.49
C LEU A 97 4.95 -6.50 2.74
N VAL A 98 4.69 -6.06 3.97
CA VAL A 98 5.11 -4.77 4.50
C VAL A 98 6.26 -5.02 5.45
N THR A 99 7.39 -4.37 5.23
CA THR A 99 8.52 -4.35 6.16
C THR A 99 8.83 -2.92 6.57
N VAL A 100 9.32 -2.75 7.79
CA VAL A 100 9.81 -1.46 8.29
C VAL A 100 11.19 -1.60 8.89
N GLU A 101 12.04 -0.64 8.58
CA GLU A 101 13.38 -0.47 9.12
C GLU A 101 13.53 0.97 9.65
N PRO A 102 14.30 1.21 10.72
CA PRO A 102 14.62 2.58 11.12
C PRO A 102 15.48 3.26 10.05
N GLU A 103 15.23 4.53 9.77
CA GLU A 103 16.04 5.34 8.85
C GLU A 103 16.66 6.49 9.64
N GLY A 104 17.97 6.73 9.53
CA GLY A 104 18.61 7.89 10.16
C GLY A 104 18.91 7.76 11.67
N ILE A 105 19.19 8.91 12.30
CA ILE A 105 19.60 9.03 13.71
C ILE A 105 18.58 9.94 14.41
N VAL A 106 18.11 9.53 15.59
CA VAL A 106 17.16 10.34 16.36
C VAL A 106 17.81 11.67 16.73
N ALA A 107 17.16 12.79 16.34
CA ALA A 107 17.70 14.13 16.51
C ALA A 107 17.93 14.53 17.99
N ILE A 108 17.26 13.85 18.93
CA ILE A 108 17.38 14.12 20.36
C ILE A 108 18.39 13.14 20.97
N PRO A 109 19.58 13.62 21.39
CA PRO A 109 20.56 12.78 22.07
C PRO A 109 19.96 12.20 23.37
N ASN A 110 20.26 10.94 23.67
CA ASN A 110 19.74 10.17 24.82
C ASN A 110 18.23 9.87 24.83
N SER A 111 17.49 10.20 23.79
CA SER A 111 16.11 9.73 23.65
C SER A 111 16.09 8.29 23.13
N LYS A 112 15.27 7.43 23.75
CA LYS A 112 15.07 6.07 23.23
C LYS A 112 14.31 6.17 21.91
N GLU A 113 14.85 5.55 20.87
CA GLU A 113 14.14 5.38 19.60
C GLU A 113 12.81 4.65 19.86
N ARG A 114 11.73 5.09 19.18
CA ARG A 114 10.41 4.49 19.38
C ARG A 114 10.46 3.03 18.95
N SER A 115 10.00 2.12 19.79
CA SER A 115 9.96 0.69 19.47
C SER A 115 8.84 0.32 18.49
N ILE A 116 7.82 1.17 18.36
CA ILE A 116 6.62 0.92 17.55
C ILE A 116 6.37 2.11 16.63
N ILE A 117 6.01 1.82 15.39
CA ILE A 117 5.50 2.80 14.44
C ILE A 117 4.03 2.56 14.15
N ILE A 118 3.28 3.65 14.00
CA ILE A 118 1.87 3.66 13.62
C ILE A 118 1.80 4.07 12.15
N TYR A 119 0.99 3.37 11.35
CA TYR A 119 0.80 3.66 9.94
C TYR A 119 -0.64 3.34 9.51
N ASN A 120 -1.06 3.90 8.39
CA ASN A 120 -2.25 3.45 7.68
C ASN A 120 -1.84 2.70 6.42
N ILE A 121 -2.71 1.81 5.95
CA ILE A 121 -2.53 1.10 4.69
C ILE A 121 -3.86 0.97 3.96
N VAL A 122 -3.84 1.21 2.65
CA VAL A 122 -5.00 1.06 1.77
C VAL A 122 -4.58 0.41 0.45
N CYS A 123 -5.47 -0.39 -0.12
CA CYS A 123 -5.36 -0.89 -1.50
C CYS A 123 -6.50 -0.28 -2.32
N GLU A 124 -6.19 0.44 -3.39
CA GLU A 124 -7.17 1.10 -4.25
C GLU A 124 -7.12 0.57 -5.68
N GLU A 125 -8.28 0.38 -6.30
CA GLU A 125 -8.40 0.13 -7.74
C GLU A 125 -8.12 1.43 -8.50
N GLN A 126 -7.34 1.33 -9.58
CA GLN A 126 -6.94 2.46 -10.42
C GLN A 126 -7.57 2.31 -11.81
N LEU A 127 -8.19 3.38 -12.29
CA LEU A 127 -8.71 3.49 -13.66
C LEU A 127 -8.05 4.70 -14.33
N MET A 128 -7.35 4.47 -15.44
CA MET A 128 -6.57 5.50 -16.16
C MET A 128 -5.56 6.26 -15.27
N GLY A 129 -5.00 5.58 -14.25
CA GLY A 129 -4.06 6.19 -13.30
C GLY A 129 -4.71 7.07 -12.23
N ILE A 130 -6.05 7.12 -12.18
CA ILE A 130 -6.82 7.82 -11.16
C ILE A 130 -7.46 6.77 -10.22
N PRO A 131 -7.40 6.97 -8.89
CA PRO A 131 -8.11 6.12 -7.94
C PRO A 131 -9.61 6.10 -8.25
N TYR A 132 -10.22 4.91 -8.22
CA TYR A 132 -11.65 4.76 -8.50
C TYR A 132 -12.53 5.64 -7.58
N SER A 133 -12.10 5.81 -6.32
CA SER A 133 -12.72 6.68 -5.31
C SER A 133 -12.82 8.15 -5.74
N SER A 134 -11.96 8.63 -6.64
CA SER A 134 -11.85 10.03 -7.05
C SER A 134 -12.58 10.37 -8.36
N TRP A 135 -13.21 9.40 -9.02
CA TRP A 135 -13.87 9.64 -10.33
C TRP A 135 -15.07 10.59 -10.26
N SER A 136 -15.73 10.71 -9.11
CA SER A 136 -16.80 11.70 -8.91
C SER A 136 -16.33 13.13 -9.14
N VAL A 137 -15.08 13.44 -8.77
CA VAL A 137 -14.46 14.75 -8.99
C VAL A 137 -14.22 14.99 -10.48
N VAL A 138 -13.78 13.98 -11.22
CA VAL A 138 -13.59 14.06 -12.68
C VAL A 138 -14.91 14.38 -13.39
N ILE A 139 -15.99 13.69 -13.01
CA ILE A 139 -17.34 13.92 -13.55
C ILE A 139 -17.81 15.35 -13.23
N LEU A 140 -17.61 15.81 -11.99
CA LEU A 140 -17.98 17.16 -11.59
C LEU A 140 -17.26 18.23 -12.42
N VAL A 141 -15.94 18.08 -12.62
CA VAL A 141 -15.15 19.01 -13.44
C VAL A 141 -15.65 19.02 -14.89
N ALA A 142 -15.95 17.85 -15.47
CA ALA A 142 -16.49 17.77 -16.82
C ALA A 142 -17.84 18.48 -16.95
N LEU A 143 -18.74 18.31 -15.97
CA LEU A 143 -20.02 19.01 -15.92
C LEU A 143 -19.85 20.53 -15.85
N CYS A 144 -18.94 21.03 -15.00
CA CYS A 144 -18.65 22.45 -14.92
C CYS A 144 -18.14 23.02 -16.25
N LEU A 145 -17.29 22.27 -16.97
CA LEU A 145 -16.79 22.69 -18.28
C LEU A 145 -17.89 22.74 -19.34
N VAL A 146 -18.85 21.81 -19.33
CA VAL A 146 -20.00 21.82 -20.25
C VAL A 146 -20.93 23.00 -19.97
N VAL A 147 -21.18 23.34 -18.71
CA VAL A 147 -22.05 24.47 -18.34
C VAL A 147 -21.38 25.82 -18.65
N ALA A 148 -20.05 25.88 -18.60
CA ALA A 148 -19.29 27.09 -18.90
C ALA A 148 -19.13 27.37 -20.41
N LEU A 149 -19.40 26.39 -21.26
CA LEU A 149 -19.29 26.47 -22.73
C LEU A 149 -20.62 26.89 -23.36
#